data_AF-A0A158QRC1-F1
#
_entry.id   AF-A0A158QRC1-F1
#
_cell.length_a   1.000
_cell.length_b   1.000
_cell.length_c   1.000
_cell.angle_alpha   90.00
_cell.angle_beta   90.00
_cell.angle_gamma   90.00
#
_symmetry.space_group_name_H-M   'P 1'
#
loop_
_entity.id
_entity.type
_entity.pdbx_description
1 polymer ?
#
loop_
_entity_poly.entity_id
_entity_poly.type
_entity_poly.pdbx_seq_one_letter_code
_entity_poly.pdbx_strand_id
1 'polypeptide(L)'
;MCLKFNVTFLLQNPSLAHEVREAATPVHFRLLQSIGNLPNGIRQICDIRAHLLLLMKTEEDKSTASSLHRLERSAHELLVLWFCQSNMKLERLTWQSPGDILQKVSEYEAVHPVRGASDFKQRLGHGRRCFYFSHEAMPREPLVIVHVALLNEIADNIQRIVNCTDFDYDEQRCTAAIYYSINSTQPGLAGIDLGNMLIKRVAHLLQSELPSVHIHSTLSPIPGFRTWMLRCLHDSSLYGMLSFENSEMRPGKLGVEVMRSILLHICPHSNS
;
A
#
# COMPACT_ATOMS: atom_id res chain seq x y z
N MET A 1 20.26 32.68 -15.74
CA MET A 1 19.84 34.03 -16.18
C MET A 1 18.34 34.16 -16.47
N CYS A 2 17.58 33.10 -16.83
CA CYS A 2 16.23 33.30 -17.41
C CYS A 2 14.99 33.26 -16.50
N LEU A 3 15.01 32.72 -15.27
CA LEU A 3 13.72 32.53 -14.57
C LEU A 3 13.06 33.82 -14.07
N LYS A 4 13.84 34.68 -13.40
CA LYS A 4 13.34 35.96 -12.87
C LYS A 4 12.86 36.88 -14.00
N PHE A 5 13.52 36.82 -15.16
CA PHE A 5 13.15 37.60 -16.33
C PHE A 5 11.84 37.08 -16.97
N ASN A 6 11.68 35.77 -17.09
CA ASN A 6 10.52 35.15 -17.73
C ASN A 6 9.23 35.31 -16.92
N VAL A 7 9.27 35.28 -15.58
CA VAL A 7 8.07 35.44 -14.73
C VAL A 7 7.45 36.84 -14.86
N THR A 8 8.27 37.90 -14.91
CA THR A 8 7.77 39.27 -15.11
C THR A 8 7.10 39.43 -16.48
N PHE A 9 7.62 38.74 -17.49
CA PHE A 9 7.06 38.76 -18.84
C PHE A 9 5.74 37.98 -18.96
N LEU A 10 5.55 36.91 -18.18
CA LEU A 10 4.29 36.15 -18.15
C LEU A 10 3.10 37.02 -17.72
N LEU A 11 3.31 37.89 -16.72
CA LEU A 11 2.27 38.80 -16.22
C LEU A 11 1.83 39.82 -17.28
N GLN A 12 2.69 40.09 -18.27
CA GLN A 12 2.43 41.02 -19.36
C GLN A 12 1.91 40.32 -20.63
N ASN A 13 2.30 39.06 -20.85
CA ASN A 13 1.94 38.28 -22.04
C ASN A 13 1.63 36.82 -21.66
N PRO A 14 0.34 36.45 -21.55
CA PRO A 14 -0.08 35.09 -21.19
C PRO A 14 0.37 34.02 -22.21
N SER A 15 0.67 34.43 -23.44
CA SER A 15 1.18 33.56 -24.50
C SER A 15 2.56 32.95 -24.20
N LEU A 16 3.32 33.50 -23.25
CA LEU A 16 4.67 33.03 -22.89
C LEU A 16 4.71 31.95 -21.79
N ALA A 17 3.55 31.36 -21.47
CA ALA A 17 3.43 30.35 -20.42
C ALA A 17 4.33 29.13 -20.65
N HIS A 18 4.52 28.74 -21.91
CA HIS A 18 5.32 27.58 -22.27
C HIS A 18 6.81 27.81 -21.98
N GLU A 19 7.37 28.96 -22.40
CA GLU A 19 8.77 29.32 -22.22
C GLU A 19 9.13 29.48 -20.74
N VAL A 20 8.21 30.00 -19.95
CA VAL A 20 8.37 30.12 -18.50
C VAL A 20 8.42 28.73 -17.87
N ARG A 21 7.53 27.82 -18.26
CA ARG A 21 7.51 26.43 -17.77
C ARG A 21 8.81 25.70 -18.14
N GLU A 22 9.27 25.83 -19.39
CA GLU A 22 10.53 25.25 -19.84
C GLU A 22 11.72 25.77 -19.02
N ALA A 23 11.80 27.08 -18.78
CA ALA A 23 12.87 27.66 -17.97
C ALA A 23 12.77 27.26 -16.48
N ALA A 24 11.55 27.03 -15.96
CA ALA A 24 11.27 26.65 -14.58
C ALA A 24 11.51 25.18 -14.28
N THR A 25 11.58 24.35 -15.32
CA THR A 25 11.80 22.92 -15.17
C THR A 25 13.23 22.68 -14.70
N PRO A 26 13.43 22.06 -13.52
CA PRO A 26 14.76 21.92 -12.97
C PRO A 26 15.61 20.92 -13.76
N VAL A 27 16.92 21.11 -13.79
CA VAL A 27 17.86 20.26 -14.57
C VAL A 27 17.74 18.79 -14.17
N HIS A 28 17.57 18.50 -12.88
CA HIS A 28 17.43 17.13 -12.39
C HIS A 28 16.14 16.45 -12.86
N PHE A 29 15.06 17.20 -13.14
CA PHE A 29 13.85 16.63 -13.74
C PHE A 29 14.14 16.11 -15.15
N ARG A 30 14.83 16.89 -15.98
CA ARG A 30 15.24 16.47 -17.34
C ARG A 30 16.22 15.30 -17.33
N LEU A 31 17.12 15.26 -16.34
CA LEU A 31 18.03 14.13 -16.14
C LEU A 31 17.24 12.85 -15.82
N LEU A 32 16.33 12.89 -14.85
CA LEU A 32 15.48 11.75 -14.49
C LEU A 32 14.61 11.33 -15.69
N GLN A 33 14.05 12.27 -16.44
CA GLN A 33 13.30 11.96 -17.66
C GLN A 33 14.17 11.23 -18.69
N SER A 34 15.42 11.67 -18.88
CA SER A 34 16.38 11.02 -19.78
C SER A 34 16.71 9.59 -19.32
N ILE A 35 16.88 9.37 -18.01
CA ILE A 35 17.08 8.04 -17.45
C ILE A 35 15.85 7.16 -17.71
N GLY A 36 14.63 7.71 -17.55
CA GLY A 36 13.37 6.97 -17.76
C GLY A 36 13.20 6.44 -19.19
N ASN A 37 13.82 7.10 -20.18
CA ASN A 37 13.81 6.67 -21.57
C ASN A 37 14.75 5.50 -21.87
N LEU A 38 15.63 5.13 -20.93
CA LEU A 38 16.51 3.97 -21.08
C LEU A 38 15.77 2.66 -20.81
N PRO A 39 16.24 1.52 -21.34
CA PRO A 39 15.72 0.20 -20.97
C PRO A 39 15.80 0.00 -19.44
N ASN A 40 14.67 -0.37 -18.82
CA ASN A 40 14.53 -0.47 -17.36
C ASN A 40 14.74 0.83 -16.57
N GLY A 41 14.78 1.99 -17.23
CA GLY A 41 15.03 3.29 -16.61
C GLY A 41 13.98 3.69 -15.58
N ILE A 42 12.72 3.36 -15.82
CA ILE A 42 11.62 3.64 -14.89
C ILE A 42 11.82 2.88 -13.57
N ARG A 43 12.26 1.62 -13.62
CA ARG A 43 12.62 0.86 -12.42
C ARG A 43 13.77 1.51 -11.66
N GLN A 44 14.80 1.96 -12.37
CA GLN A 44 15.92 2.67 -11.72
C GLN A 44 15.46 3.93 -11.01
N ILE A 45 14.48 4.66 -11.57
CA ILE A 45 13.93 5.86 -10.94
C ILE A 45 13.10 5.51 -9.70
N CYS A 46 12.34 4.41 -9.73
CA CYS A 46 11.70 3.87 -8.52
C CYS A 46 12.75 3.56 -7.44
N ASP A 47 13.85 2.89 -7.80
CA ASP A 47 14.91 2.53 -6.86
C ASP A 47 15.63 3.78 -6.31
N ILE A 48 15.92 4.76 -7.17
CA ILE A 48 16.48 6.06 -6.78
C ILE A 48 15.54 6.74 -5.79
N ARG A 49 14.24 6.81 -6.09
CA ARG A 49 13.26 7.43 -5.18
C ARG A 49 13.18 6.69 -3.85
N ALA A 50 13.21 5.35 -3.86
CA ALA A 50 13.24 4.56 -2.63
C ALA A 50 14.45 4.92 -1.75
N HIS A 51 15.63 5.06 -2.35
CA HIS A 51 16.84 5.50 -1.64
C HIS A 51 16.73 6.94 -1.14
N LEU A 52 16.17 7.87 -1.94
CA LEU A 52 15.96 9.25 -1.51
C LEU A 52 15.05 9.32 -0.28
N LEU A 53 13.94 8.57 -0.28
CA LEU A 53 13.03 8.48 0.87
C LEU A 53 13.69 7.93 2.13
N LEU A 54 14.69 7.05 1.99
CA LEU A 54 15.48 6.56 3.11
C LEU A 54 16.46 7.62 3.60
N LEU A 55 17.25 8.22 2.70
CA LEU A 55 18.24 9.25 3.02
C LEU A 55 17.58 10.44 3.71
N MET A 56 16.42 10.88 3.23
CA MET A 56 15.66 11.98 3.82
C MET A 56 15.24 11.73 5.28
N LYS A 57 15.19 10.48 5.74
CA LYS A 57 14.89 10.15 7.15
C LYS A 57 16.14 10.18 8.03
N THR A 58 17.32 9.98 7.45
CA THR A 58 18.60 9.88 8.18
C THR A 58 19.41 11.17 8.11
N GLU A 59 19.14 12.05 7.14
CA GLU A 59 19.92 13.25 6.91
C GLU A 59 19.66 14.34 7.96
N GLU A 60 20.70 14.74 8.69
CA GLU A 60 20.60 15.79 9.72
C GLU A 60 20.82 17.21 9.16
N ASP A 61 21.59 17.35 8.08
CA ASP A 61 21.82 18.65 7.45
C ASP A 61 20.58 19.13 6.68
N LYS A 62 19.99 20.22 7.17
CA LYS A 62 18.79 20.84 6.59
C LYS A 62 18.98 21.28 5.13
N SER A 63 20.19 21.73 4.76
CA SER A 63 20.46 22.18 3.39
C SER A 63 20.44 21.01 2.40
N THR A 64 21.14 19.94 2.75
CA THR A 64 21.18 18.68 1.99
C THR A 64 19.80 18.04 1.95
N ALA A 65 19.09 17.95 3.07
CA ALA A 65 17.73 17.44 3.14
C ALA A 65 16.77 18.21 2.21
N SER A 66 16.84 19.55 2.18
CA SER A 66 16.02 20.36 1.26
C SER A 66 16.31 20.05 -0.21
N SER A 67 17.58 19.80 -0.55
CA SER A 67 17.98 19.44 -1.90
C SER A 67 17.50 18.05 -2.31
N LEU A 68 17.58 17.07 -1.40
CA LEU A 68 17.03 15.73 -1.58
C LEU A 68 15.51 15.76 -1.78
N HIS A 69 14.79 16.57 -0.99
CA HIS A 69 13.35 16.76 -1.16
C HIS A 69 12.97 17.30 -2.55
N ARG A 70 13.75 18.21 -3.13
CA ARG A 70 13.48 18.73 -4.49
C ARG A 70 13.69 17.66 -5.55
N LEU A 71 14.73 16.84 -5.40
CA LEU A 71 15.00 15.72 -6.29
C LEU A 71 13.92 14.63 -6.17
N GLU A 72 13.54 14.26 -4.95
CA GLU A 72 12.47 13.30 -4.68
C GLU A 72 11.16 13.77 -5.29
N ARG A 73 10.82 15.06 -5.16
CA ARG A 73 9.61 15.63 -5.75
C ARG A 73 9.59 15.49 -7.27
N SER A 74 10.70 15.76 -7.95
CA SER A 74 10.80 15.56 -9.41
C SER A 74 10.65 14.10 -9.81
N ALA A 75 11.24 13.17 -9.03
CA ALA A 75 11.07 11.73 -9.27
C ALA A 75 9.61 11.30 -9.04
N HIS A 76 8.97 11.77 -7.97
CA HIS A 76 7.57 11.53 -7.68
C HIS A 76 6.66 12.04 -8.81
N GLU A 77 6.86 13.27 -9.29
CA GLU A 77 6.09 13.85 -10.39
C GLU A 77 6.21 13.01 -11.67
N LEU A 78 7.41 12.55 -12.02
CA LEU A 78 7.61 11.66 -13.17
C LEU A 78 6.92 10.30 -12.99
N LEU A 79 7.05 9.69 -11.81
CA LEU A 79 6.42 8.40 -11.52
C LEU A 79 4.89 8.49 -11.53
N VAL A 80 4.30 9.57 -11.03
CA VAL A 80 2.84 9.81 -11.13
C VAL A 80 2.40 9.88 -12.59
N LEU A 81 3.17 10.51 -13.46
CA LEU A 81 2.86 10.60 -14.90
C LEU A 81 3.00 9.26 -15.62
N TRP A 82 3.96 8.41 -15.21
CA TRP A 82 4.20 7.11 -15.84
C TRP A 82 3.29 6.00 -15.33
N PHE A 83 2.86 6.04 -14.07
CA PHE A 83 2.01 5.03 -13.44
C PHE A 83 0.56 5.51 -13.38
N CYS A 84 -0.12 5.46 -14.53
CA CYS A 84 -1.54 5.73 -14.62
C CYS A 84 -2.38 4.48 -14.30
N GLN A 85 -3.39 4.64 -13.45
CA GLN A 85 -4.30 3.57 -13.01
C GLN A 85 -4.91 2.77 -14.18
N SER A 86 -5.26 3.43 -15.29
CA SER A 86 -5.88 2.80 -16.46
C SER A 86 -5.01 1.72 -17.12
N ASN A 87 -3.70 1.77 -16.89
CA ASN A 87 -2.72 0.92 -17.57
C ASN A 87 -2.21 -0.22 -16.68
N MET A 88 -2.74 -0.34 -15.46
CA MET A 88 -2.43 -1.46 -14.58
C MET A 88 -3.20 -2.71 -15.03
N LYS A 89 -2.50 -3.80 -15.29
CA LYS A 89 -3.08 -5.10 -15.64
C LYS A 89 -3.32 -5.89 -14.36
N LEU A 90 -4.51 -6.46 -14.22
CA LEU A 90 -4.86 -7.35 -13.10
C LEU A 90 -4.68 -8.78 -13.57
N GLU A 91 -3.86 -9.54 -12.86
CA GLU A 91 -3.55 -10.93 -13.19
C GLU A 91 -3.79 -11.83 -11.98
N ARG A 92 -4.30 -13.05 -12.23
CA ARG A 92 -4.46 -14.08 -11.20
C ARG A 92 -3.15 -14.84 -11.03
N LEU A 93 -2.66 -14.90 -9.80
CA LEU A 93 -1.49 -15.70 -9.43
C LEU A 93 -1.96 -17.10 -9.01
N THR A 94 -1.41 -18.13 -9.64
CA THR A 94 -1.64 -19.53 -9.27
C THR A 94 -0.30 -20.25 -9.14
N TRP A 95 -0.30 -21.47 -8.62
CA TRP A 95 0.92 -22.28 -8.53
C TRP A 95 1.57 -22.59 -9.90
N GLN A 96 0.82 -22.42 -10.99
CA GLN A 96 1.29 -22.61 -12.37
C GLN A 96 1.86 -21.32 -12.98
N SER A 97 1.78 -20.18 -12.29
CA SER A 97 2.34 -18.91 -12.76
C SER A 97 3.88 -18.98 -12.87
N PRO A 98 4.52 -18.08 -13.63
CA PRO A 98 5.97 -18.05 -13.79
C PRO A 98 6.72 -17.99 -12.44
N GLY A 99 7.76 -18.82 -12.31
CA GLY A 99 8.49 -19.00 -11.05
C GLY A 99 9.15 -17.73 -10.52
N ASP A 100 9.57 -16.82 -11.39
CA ASP A 100 10.13 -15.52 -11.00
C ASP A 100 9.09 -14.61 -10.33
N ILE A 101 7.84 -14.64 -10.81
CA ILE A 101 6.75 -13.87 -10.17
C ILE A 101 6.38 -14.50 -8.83
N LEU A 102 6.31 -15.83 -8.76
CA LEU A 102 6.05 -16.55 -7.52
C LEU A 102 7.09 -16.23 -6.44
N GLN A 103 8.38 -16.23 -6.83
CA GLN A 103 9.47 -15.86 -5.93
C GLN A 103 9.31 -14.43 -5.42
N LYS A 104 9.11 -13.44 -6.31
CA LYS A 104 8.94 -12.04 -5.93
C LYS A 104 7.74 -11.83 -5.00
N VAL A 105 6.60 -12.46 -5.31
CA VAL A 105 5.40 -12.35 -4.47
C VAL A 105 5.64 -12.92 -3.08
N SER A 106 6.37 -14.05 -2.98
CA SER A 106 6.76 -14.62 -1.69
C SER A 106 7.71 -13.72 -0.91
N GLU A 107 8.64 -13.03 -1.58
CA GLU A 107 9.61 -12.12 -0.96
C GLU A 107 8.98 -10.79 -0.51
N TYR A 108 7.98 -10.29 -1.25
CA TYR A 108 7.34 -9.00 -0.99
C TYR A 108 6.17 -9.05 0.01
N GLU A 109 5.86 -10.23 0.53
CA GLU A 109 4.81 -10.41 1.53
C GLU A 109 5.25 -9.87 2.91
N ALA A 110 4.86 -8.62 3.17
CA ALA A 110 5.20 -7.86 4.37
C ALA A 110 4.16 -7.93 5.50
N VAL A 111 2.92 -8.37 5.23
CA VAL A 111 1.88 -8.45 6.28
C VAL A 111 1.98 -9.79 7.00
N HIS A 112 2.14 -10.88 6.25
CA HIS A 112 2.23 -12.25 6.79
C HIS A 112 3.36 -13.04 6.12
N PRO A 113 4.61 -12.97 6.61
CA PRO A 113 5.75 -13.62 5.99
C PRO A 113 5.49 -15.09 5.63
N VAL A 114 5.83 -15.46 4.40
CA VAL A 114 5.62 -16.82 3.87
C VAL A 114 6.64 -17.78 4.48
N ARG A 115 6.17 -18.88 5.06
CA ARG A 115 6.97 -19.90 5.75
C ARG A 115 7.38 -21.03 4.79
N GLY A 116 8.02 -20.65 3.69
CA GLY A 116 8.51 -21.58 2.66
C GLY A 116 7.46 -22.00 1.62
N ALA A 117 7.87 -22.87 0.69
CA ALA A 117 7.09 -23.19 -0.52
C ALA A 117 5.75 -23.88 -0.24
N SER A 118 5.66 -24.70 0.81
CA SER A 118 4.42 -25.41 1.16
C SER A 118 3.34 -24.44 1.65
N ASP A 119 3.71 -23.48 2.51
CA ASP A 119 2.82 -22.40 2.96
C ASP A 119 2.35 -21.57 1.75
N PHE A 120 3.28 -21.18 0.87
CA PHE A 120 2.91 -20.40 -0.31
C PHE A 120 1.93 -21.14 -1.23
N LYS A 121 2.15 -22.45 -1.43
CA LYS A 121 1.24 -23.29 -2.22
C LYS A 121 -0.16 -23.36 -1.61
N GLN A 122 -0.28 -23.41 -0.28
CA GLN A 122 -1.58 -23.39 0.39
C GLN A 122 -2.29 -22.04 0.18
N ARG A 123 -1.56 -20.92 0.24
CA ARG A 123 -2.10 -19.58 -0.02
C ARG A 123 -2.55 -19.34 -1.46
N LEU A 124 -2.05 -20.13 -2.41
CA LEU A 124 -2.48 -20.13 -3.81
C LEU A 124 -3.44 -21.30 -4.14
N GLY A 125 -3.81 -22.08 -3.12
CA GLY A 125 -4.60 -23.30 -3.24
C GLY A 125 -6.11 -23.05 -3.24
N HIS A 126 -6.84 -24.12 -2.92
CA HIS A 126 -8.30 -24.10 -2.84
C HIS A 126 -8.81 -23.15 -1.75
N GLY A 127 -9.93 -22.49 -1.98
CA GLY A 127 -10.51 -21.49 -1.08
C GLY A 127 -9.65 -20.23 -0.92
N ARG A 128 -8.60 -20.08 -1.74
CA ARG A 128 -7.68 -18.94 -1.73
C ARG A 128 -7.54 -18.38 -3.14
N ARG A 129 -7.37 -17.07 -3.21
CA ARG A 129 -7.08 -16.34 -4.46
C ARG A 129 -5.97 -15.35 -4.18
N CYS A 130 -5.03 -15.25 -5.09
CA CYS A 130 -4.00 -14.23 -5.08
C CYS A 130 -4.04 -13.52 -6.42
N PHE A 131 -4.01 -12.20 -6.37
CA PHE A 131 -3.97 -11.35 -7.55
C PHE A 131 -2.78 -10.42 -7.44
N TYR A 132 -2.24 -10.02 -8.57
CA TYR A 132 -1.26 -8.94 -8.61
C TYR A 132 -1.58 -7.97 -9.74
N PHE A 133 -1.14 -6.73 -9.54
CA PHE A 133 -1.20 -5.70 -10.54
C PHE A 133 0.19 -5.49 -11.16
N SER A 134 0.27 -5.60 -12.48
CA SER A 134 1.48 -5.34 -13.26
C SER A 134 1.30 -4.09 -14.13
N HIS A 135 2.41 -3.49 -14.54
CA HIS A 135 2.42 -2.33 -15.42
C HIS A 135 3.43 -2.52 -16.55
N GLU A 136 3.12 -2.04 -17.75
CA GLU A 136 3.98 -2.22 -18.92
C GLU A 136 5.37 -1.56 -18.76
N ALA A 137 5.43 -0.46 -18.00
CA ALA A 137 6.69 0.22 -17.66
C ALA A 137 7.64 -0.61 -16.78
N MET A 138 7.10 -1.58 -16.03
CA MET A 138 7.88 -2.49 -15.19
C MET A 138 7.40 -3.93 -15.42
N PRO A 139 7.77 -4.52 -16.57
CA PRO A 139 7.32 -5.85 -16.93
C PRO A 139 7.85 -6.87 -15.92
N ARG A 140 7.03 -7.89 -15.65
CA ARG A 140 7.35 -8.97 -14.69
C ARG A 140 7.62 -8.46 -13.26
N GLU A 141 7.11 -7.28 -12.91
CA GLU A 141 7.19 -6.73 -11.56
C GLU A 141 5.76 -6.62 -10.99
N PRO A 142 5.42 -7.41 -9.95
CA PRO A 142 4.13 -7.28 -9.29
C PRO A 142 4.17 -6.02 -8.43
N LEU A 143 3.37 -4.99 -8.76
CA LEU A 143 3.39 -3.70 -8.06
C LEU A 143 2.50 -3.68 -6.82
N VAL A 144 1.32 -4.29 -6.95
CA VAL A 144 0.38 -4.48 -5.84
C VAL A 144 -0.03 -5.94 -5.81
N ILE A 145 0.08 -6.57 -4.65
CA ILE A 145 -0.30 -7.96 -4.42
C ILE A 145 -1.52 -7.96 -3.49
N VAL A 146 -2.52 -8.79 -3.81
CA VAL A 146 -3.76 -8.91 -3.06
C VAL A 146 -4.04 -10.38 -2.79
N HIS A 147 -3.97 -10.78 -1.52
CA HIS A 147 -4.39 -12.10 -1.08
C HIS A 147 -5.80 -12.09 -0.53
N VAL A 148 -6.60 -13.05 -0.98
CA VAL A 148 -8.02 -13.19 -0.66
C VAL A 148 -8.30 -14.61 -0.18
N ALA A 149 -9.06 -14.72 0.91
CA ALA A 149 -9.62 -15.96 1.40
C ALA A 149 -11.13 -16.00 1.13
N LEU A 150 -11.60 -17.11 0.57
CA LEU A 150 -13.01 -17.36 0.33
C LEU A 150 -13.59 -18.08 1.56
N LEU A 151 -14.67 -17.53 2.12
CA LEU A 151 -15.32 -18.03 3.33
C LEU A 151 -16.85 -17.89 3.22
N ASN A 152 -17.58 -18.44 4.19
CA ASN A 152 -19.04 -18.31 4.28
C ASN A 152 -19.48 -17.12 5.16
N GLU A 153 -18.55 -16.53 5.91
CA GLU A 153 -18.79 -15.43 6.82
C GLU A 153 -17.58 -14.49 6.88
N ILE A 154 -17.76 -13.30 7.45
CA ILE A 154 -16.67 -12.34 7.64
C ILE A 154 -15.72 -12.88 8.72
N ALA A 155 -14.44 -13.03 8.37
CA ALA A 155 -13.44 -13.47 9.32
C ALA A 155 -13.13 -12.37 10.35
N ASP A 156 -13.09 -12.77 11.62
CA ASP A 156 -12.70 -11.95 12.77
C ASP A 156 -11.23 -12.13 13.17
N ASN A 157 -10.57 -13.14 12.60
CA ASN A 157 -9.27 -13.61 13.05
C ASN A 157 -8.42 -14.14 11.87
N ILE A 158 -7.19 -13.64 11.75
CA ILE A 158 -6.27 -14.02 10.68
C ILE A 158 -5.70 -15.43 10.84
N GLN A 159 -5.50 -15.90 12.08
CA GLN A 159 -5.01 -17.25 12.35
C GLN A 159 -5.98 -18.31 11.83
N ARG A 160 -7.29 -18.03 11.80
CA ARG A 160 -8.28 -18.90 11.13
C ARG A 160 -8.06 -18.99 9.62
N ILE A 161 -7.48 -17.98 8.98
CA ILE A 161 -7.21 -17.99 7.54
C ILE A 161 -5.87 -18.68 7.25
N VAL A 162 -4.82 -18.35 8.01
CA VAL A 162 -3.45 -18.83 7.75
C VAL A 162 -3.23 -20.26 8.23
N ASN A 163 -3.82 -20.68 9.35
CA ASN A 163 -3.63 -22.02 9.91
C ASN A 163 -4.69 -23.04 9.47
N CYS A 164 -5.69 -22.61 8.69
CA CYS A 164 -6.73 -23.52 8.21
C CYS A 164 -6.15 -24.48 7.16
N THR A 165 -6.20 -25.77 7.47
CA THR A 165 -5.80 -26.88 6.60
C THR A 165 -6.98 -27.63 5.99
N ASP A 166 -8.21 -27.29 6.40
CA ASP A 166 -9.43 -27.93 5.95
C ASP A 166 -9.96 -27.21 4.71
N PHE A 167 -9.67 -27.77 3.54
CA PHE A 167 -10.06 -27.22 2.24
C PHE A 167 -11.23 -27.99 1.59
N ASP A 168 -11.92 -28.84 2.35
CA ASP A 168 -12.91 -29.79 1.84
C ASP A 168 -14.33 -29.19 1.69
N TYR A 169 -14.41 -27.87 1.46
CA TYR A 169 -15.67 -27.16 1.25
C TYR A 169 -15.77 -26.64 -0.18
N ASP A 170 -16.95 -26.71 -0.76
CA ASP A 170 -17.23 -26.23 -2.12
C ASP A 170 -17.05 -24.70 -2.23
N GLU A 171 -16.06 -24.26 -3.02
CA GLU A 171 -15.80 -22.83 -3.31
C GLU A 171 -17.03 -22.10 -3.85
N GLN A 172 -17.93 -22.80 -4.56
CA GLN A 172 -19.13 -22.18 -5.13
C GLN A 172 -20.20 -21.85 -4.08
N ARG A 173 -20.05 -22.33 -2.85
CA ARG A 173 -20.93 -22.00 -1.73
C ARG A 173 -20.41 -20.83 -0.90
N CYS A 174 -19.16 -20.41 -1.11
CA CYS A 174 -18.60 -19.28 -0.40
C CYS A 174 -19.36 -18.00 -0.74
N THR A 175 -19.67 -17.23 0.29
CA THR A 175 -20.45 -15.99 0.21
C THR A 175 -19.58 -14.75 0.46
N ALA A 176 -18.41 -14.91 1.10
CA ALA A 176 -17.54 -13.85 1.53
C ALA A 176 -16.12 -13.96 0.96
N ALA A 177 -15.58 -12.85 0.46
CA ALA A 177 -14.19 -12.66 0.07
C ALA A 177 -13.49 -11.75 1.08
N ILE A 178 -12.51 -12.33 1.80
CA ILE A 178 -11.74 -11.63 2.82
C ILE A 178 -10.36 -11.25 2.30
N TYR A 179 -10.12 -9.96 2.14
CA TYR A 179 -8.84 -9.39 1.70
C TYR A 179 -7.93 -9.25 2.92
N TYR A 180 -7.06 -10.23 3.14
CA TYR A 180 -6.28 -10.33 4.37
C TYR A 180 -4.83 -9.83 4.23
N SER A 181 -4.34 -9.68 3.01
CA SER A 181 -3.03 -9.09 2.73
C SER A 181 -3.09 -8.25 1.45
N ILE A 182 -2.71 -6.98 1.55
CA ILE A 182 -2.62 -6.05 0.42
C ILE A 182 -1.28 -5.34 0.53
N ASN A 183 -0.39 -5.60 -0.43
CA ASN A 183 0.99 -5.16 -0.37
C ASN A 183 1.36 -4.32 -1.59
N SER A 184 1.87 -3.12 -1.36
CA SER A 184 2.64 -2.38 -2.37
C SER A 184 4.09 -2.84 -2.28
N THR A 185 4.63 -3.35 -3.38
CA THR A 185 5.94 -4.02 -3.38
C THR A 185 7.10 -3.06 -3.58
N GLN A 186 6.84 -1.90 -4.18
CA GLN A 186 7.85 -0.93 -4.56
C GLN A 186 7.84 0.26 -3.59
N PRO A 187 8.86 0.39 -2.71
CA PRO A 187 8.98 1.55 -1.82
C PRO A 187 9.06 2.87 -2.59
N GLY A 188 9.65 2.82 -3.78
CA GLY A 188 9.74 3.95 -4.72
C GLY A 188 8.39 4.42 -5.26
N LEU A 189 7.31 3.67 -5.10
CA LEU A 189 5.95 4.08 -5.45
C LEU A 189 5.13 4.51 -4.21
N ALA A 190 5.74 4.59 -3.02
CA ALA A 190 5.04 5.02 -1.82
C ALA A 190 4.44 6.42 -1.99
N GLY A 191 3.16 6.56 -1.64
CA GLY A 191 2.41 7.82 -1.76
C GLY A 191 1.87 8.11 -3.17
N ILE A 192 2.16 7.27 -4.16
CA ILE A 192 1.54 7.35 -5.48
C ILE A 192 0.23 6.58 -5.43
N ASP A 193 -0.87 7.22 -5.81
CA ASP A 193 -2.16 6.55 -5.91
C ASP A 193 -2.16 5.60 -7.13
N LEU A 194 -1.84 4.34 -6.87
CA LEU A 194 -1.95 3.26 -7.86
C LEU A 194 -3.42 2.85 -8.10
N GLY A 195 -4.35 3.49 -7.39
CA GLY A 195 -5.78 3.47 -7.64
C GLY A 195 -6.59 3.01 -6.44
N ASN A 196 -7.51 3.86 -5.99
CA ASN A 196 -8.62 3.47 -5.09
C ASN A 196 -9.53 2.37 -5.67
N MET A 197 -9.43 2.08 -6.97
CA MET A 197 -10.26 1.09 -7.67
C MET A 197 -9.62 -0.30 -7.78
N LEU A 198 -8.38 -0.51 -7.28
CA LEU A 198 -7.70 -1.81 -7.38
C LEU A 198 -8.54 -2.91 -6.73
N ILE A 199 -9.03 -2.67 -5.50
CA ILE A 199 -9.88 -3.63 -4.78
C ILE A 199 -11.22 -3.84 -5.49
N LYS A 200 -11.80 -2.80 -6.08
CA LYS A 200 -13.04 -2.93 -6.87
C LYS A 200 -12.85 -3.80 -8.11
N ARG A 201 -11.71 -3.70 -8.80
CA ARG A 201 -11.39 -4.57 -9.94
C ARG A 201 -11.25 -6.03 -9.51
N VAL A 202 -10.58 -6.28 -8.38
CA VAL A 202 -10.48 -7.64 -7.81
C VAL A 202 -11.86 -8.15 -7.40
N ALA A 203 -12.68 -7.33 -6.74
CA ALA A 203 -14.05 -7.69 -6.36
C ALA A 203 -14.91 -8.03 -7.59
N HIS A 204 -14.84 -7.23 -8.65
CA HIS A 204 -15.58 -7.50 -9.88
C HIS A 204 -15.13 -8.79 -10.57
N LEU A 205 -13.81 -9.05 -10.62
CA LEU A 205 -13.27 -10.29 -11.15
C LEU A 205 -13.76 -11.50 -10.32
N LEU A 206 -13.70 -11.40 -8.98
CA LEU A 206 -14.20 -12.45 -8.09
C LEU A 206 -15.70 -12.69 -8.25
N GLN A 207 -16.51 -11.64 -8.35
CA GLN A 207 -17.95 -11.73 -8.58
C GLN A 207 -18.26 -12.45 -9.91
N SER A 208 -17.43 -12.21 -10.94
CA SER A 208 -17.58 -12.87 -12.24
C SER A 208 -17.16 -14.35 -12.22
N GLU A 209 -16.14 -14.71 -11.43
CA GLU A 209 -15.70 -16.10 -11.26
C GLU A 209 -16.63 -16.89 -10.34
N LEU A 210 -17.13 -16.27 -9.27
CA LEU A 210 -17.91 -16.87 -8.19
C LEU A 210 -19.11 -15.96 -7.86
N PRO A 211 -20.25 -16.12 -8.56
CA PRO A 211 -21.44 -15.29 -8.34
C PRO A 211 -22.03 -15.37 -6.93
N SER A 212 -21.73 -16.45 -6.18
CA SER A 212 -22.16 -16.64 -4.79
C SER A 212 -21.51 -15.64 -3.82
N VAL A 213 -20.31 -15.15 -4.15
CA VAL A 213 -19.56 -14.21 -3.32
C VAL A 213 -20.14 -12.82 -3.50
N HIS A 214 -20.77 -12.29 -2.45
CA HIS A 214 -21.39 -10.96 -2.44
C HIS A 214 -20.92 -10.11 -1.26
N ILE A 215 -20.28 -10.72 -0.27
CA ILE A 215 -19.69 -10.04 0.88
C ILE A 215 -18.21 -9.83 0.62
N HIS A 216 -17.75 -8.59 0.70
CA HIS A 216 -16.34 -8.23 0.54
C HIS A 216 -15.88 -7.49 1.79
N SER A 217 -14.84 -7.98 2.46
CA SER A 217 -14.32 -7.35 3.68
C SER A 217 -12.81 -7.42 3.75
N THR A 218 -12.17 -6.37 4.24
CA THR A 218 -10.73 -6.36 4.50
C THR A 218 -10.45 -6.81 5.93
N LEU A 219 -9.39 -7.60 6.12
CA LEU A 219 -8.83 -7.91 7.43
C LEU A 219 -7.45 -7.24 7.52
N SER A 220 -7.44 -5.91 7.62
CA SER A 220 -6.23 -5.11 7.53
C SER A 220 -5.55 -4.93 8.90
N PRO A 221 -4.20 -4.91 8.94
CA PRO A 221 -3.49 -4.51 10.14
C PRO A 221 -3.69 -3.01 10.41
N ILE A 222 -3.57 -2.61 11.67
CA ILE A 222 -3.60 -1.19 12.09
C ILE A 222 -2.19 -0.79 12.57
N PRO A 223 -1.21 -0.63 11.65
CA PRO A 223 0.15 -0.28 12.04
C PRO A 223 0.20 1.07 12.73
N GLY A 224 1.10 1.22 13.70
CA GLY A 224 1.27 2.48 14.46
C GLY A 224 0.24 2.70 15.58
N PHE A 225 -0.87 1.95 15.62
CA PHE A 225 -1.88 2.07 16.68
C PHE A 225 -1.30 1.90 18.08
N ARG A 226 -0.43 0.89 18.28
CA ARG A 226 0.27 0.69 19.56
C ARG A 226 1.11 1.90 19.95
N THR A 227 1.90 2.43 19.03
CA THR A 227 2.78 3.59 19.28
C THR A 227 1.95 4.83 19.60
N TRP A 228 0.87 5.04 18.86
CA TRP A 228 -0.10 6.10 19.12
C TRP A 228 -0.72 5.96 20.52
N MET A 229 -1.21 4.78 20.88
CA MET A 229 -1.81 4.51 22.19
C MET A 229 -0.81 4.79 23.32
N LEU A 230 0.43 4.30 23.20
CA LEU A 230 1.48 4.52 24.21
C LEU A 230 1.80 6.01 24.37
N ARG A 231 1.84 6.77 23.27
CA ARG A 231 2.02 8.23 23.32
C ARG A 231 0.86 8.93 24.02
N CYS A 232 -0.37 8.56 23.69
CA CYS A 232 -1.56 9.17 24.27
C CYS A 232 -1.74 8.85 25.76
N LEU A 233 -1.27 7.67 26.21
CA LEU A 233 -1.18 7.30 27.63
C LEU A 233 -0.10 8.12 28.36
N HIS A 234 1.05 8.36 27.73
CA HIS A 234 2.13 9.16 28.31
C HIS A 234 1.75 10.65 28.44
N ASP A 235 1.08 11.22 27.44
CA ASP A 235 0.64 12.63 27.45
C ASP A 235 -0.58 12.88 28.37
N SER A 236 -1.04 11.89 29.15
CA SER A 236 -2.22 11.93 30.05
C SER A 236 -3.55 12.33 29.37
N SER A 237 -3.56 12.49 28.05
CA SER A 237 -4.72 12.87 27.25
C SER A 237 -5.85 11.84 27.29
N LEU A 238 -5.53 10.55 27.41
CA LEU A 238 -6.52 9.47 27.52
C LEU A 238 -7.00 9.27 28.96
N TYR A 239 -6.26 9.73 29.98
CA TYR A 239 -6.64 9.48 31.37
C TYR A 239 -8.00 10.10 31.71
N GLY A 240 -8.36 11.23 31.12
CA GLY A 240 -9.68 11.87 31.29
C GLY A 240 -10.83 11.14 30.58
N MET A 241 -10.55 10.36 29.52
CA MET A 241 -11.56 9.50 28.87
C MET A 241 -11.65 8.12 29.53
N LEU A 242 -10.53 7.63 30.08
CA LEU A 242 -10.44 6.37 30.82
C LEU A 242 -11.00 6.47 32.25
N SER A 243 -11.18 7.69 32.78
CA SER A 243 -11.69 7.94 34.13
C SER A 243 -13.21 7.81 34.26
N PHE A 244 -13.94 7.64 33.16
CA PHE A 244 -15.36 7.27 33.19
C PHE A 244 -15.46 5.79 32.86
N GLU A 245 -16.01 5.00 33.80
CA GLU A 245 -16.19 3.54 33.74
C GLU A 245 -14.98 2.67 34.17
N ASN A 246 -14.61 2.73 35.45
CA ASN A 246 -14.67 1.57 36.36
C ASN A 246 -13.86 1.81 37.65
N SER A 247 -14.54 1.71 38.79
CA SER A 247 -14.00 1.77 40.14
C SER A 247 -13.20 0.52 40.56
N GLU A 248 -12.66 -0.26 39.61
CA GLU A 248 -11.90 -1.48 39.88
C GLU A 248 -10.61 -1.60 39.04
N MET A 249 -9.82 -0.52 38.92
CA MET A 249 -8.43 -0.67 38.48
C MET A 249 -7.57 -1.22 39.63
N ARG A 250 -7.45 -2.55 39.72
CA ARG A 250 -6.37 -3.18 40.53
C ARG A 250 -5.08 -3.24 39.70
N PRO A 251 -3.94 -2.75 40.22
CA PRO A 251 -2.66 -2.84 39.51
C PRO A 251 -2.26 -4.30 39.32
N GLY A 252 -2.04 -4.71 38.06
CA GLY A 252 -1.54 -6.05 37.70
C GLY A 252 -2.51 -6.97 36.96
N LYS A 253 -3.77 -6.58 36.75
CA LYS A 253 -4.72 -7.30 35.87
C LYS A 253 -5.53 -6.32 35.03
N LEU A 254 -4.92 -5.76 33.99
CA LEU A 254 -5.69 -5.14 32.92
C LEU A 254 -6.29 -6.29 32.09
N GLY A 255 -7.52 -6.68 32.42
CA GLY A 255 -8.22 -7.76 31.73
C GLY A 255 -8.44 -7.44 30.25
N VAL A 256 -8.38 -8.47 29.40
CA VAL A 256 -8.58 -8.34 27.94
C VAL A 256 -9.90 -7.62 27.62
N GLU A 257 -10.94 -7.81 28.43
CA GLU A 257 -12.24 -7.14 28.28
C GLU A 257 -12.22 -5.64 28.57
N VAL A 258 -11.42 -5.20 29.55
CA VAL A 258 -11.25 -3.78 29.86
C VAL A 258 -10.50 -3.10 28.73
N MET A 259 -9.42 -3.72 28.24
CA MET A 259 -8.71 -3.28 27.05
C MET A 259 -9.62 -3.26 25.82
N ARG A 260 -10.45 -4.28 25.61
CA ARG A 260 -11.39 -4.34 24.49
C ARG A 260 -12.41 -3.20 24.54
N SER A 261 -12.97 -2.92 25.70
CA SER A 261 -13.96 -1.84 25.89
C SER A 261 -13.34 -0.47 25.64
N ILE A 262 -12.14 -0.25 26.18
CA ILE A 262 -11.33 0.96 25.93
C ILE A 262 -11.01 1.11 24.44
N LEU A 263 -10.57 0.04 23.77
CA LEU A 263 -10.23 0.05 22.35
C LEU A 263 -11.44 0.36 21.47
N LEU A 264 -12.61 -0.20 21.78
CA LEU A 264 -13.85 0.07 21.05
C LEU A 264 -14.34 1.51 21.27
N HIS A 265 -14.12 2.09 22.45
CA HIS A 265 -14.46 3.49 22.73
C HIS A 265 -13.51 4.48 22.04
N ILE A 266 -12.23 4.14 21.98
CA ILE A 266 -11.18 4.96 21.35
C ILE A 266 -11.21 4.89 19.82
N CYS A 267 -11.75 3.82 19.25
CA CYS A 267 -12.08 3.70 17.84
C CYS A 267 -13.57 4.02 17.62
N PRO A 268 -14.05 5.29 17.75
CA PRO A 268 -15.46 5.56 17.56
C PRO A 268 -15.80 5.35 16.08
N HIS A 269 -16.84 4.53 15.84
CA HIS A 269 -17.64 4.46 14.61
C HIS A 269 -16.92 4.80 13.29
N SER A 270 -16.10 3.88 12.79
CA SER A 270 -15.82 3.78 11.35
C SER A 270 -17.00 3.08 10.65
N ASN A 271 -18.20 3.67 10.73
CA ASN A 271 -19.28 3.39 9.79
C ASN A 271 -19.22 4.49 8.72
N SER A 272 -18.47 4.22 7.66
CA SER A 272 -18.50 4.97 6.40
C SER A 272 -18.33 4.00 5.26
#